data_AF-A0A3D5KNA2-F1
#
_entry.id   AF-A0A3D5KNA2-F1
#
_cell.length_a   1.000
_cell.length_b   1.000
_cell.length_c   1.000
_cell.angle_alpha   90.00
_cell.angle_beta   90.00
_cell.angle_gamma   90.00
#
_symmetry.space_group_name_H-M   'P 1'
#
loop_
_entity.id
_entity.type
_entity.pdbx_description
1 polymer ?
#
loop_
_entity_poly.entity_id
_entity_poly.type
_entity_poly.pdbx_seq_one_letter_code
_entity_poly.pdbx_strand_id
1 'polypeptide(L)'
;MVTKPIFIQSLVAGILAAIAANIYNQIYFFATEVDYSNIINMGSLVGLNLGVSLAAGLLYAMLTKFFTKGAIIFNFVYSVGSFACVIIPIAKTLPLSQPYPELFPGLTVPMVFFPVIAWMTIDPLFKKD
;
A
#
# COMPACT_ATOMS: atom_id res chain seq x y z
N MET A 1 10.10 -0.99 24.94
CA MET A 1 9.24 -1.23 23.76
C MET A 1 8.82 0.14 23.22
N VAL A 2 9.47 0.63 22.18
CA VAL A 2 9.18 1.98 21.65
C VAL A 2 8.06 1.84 20.61
N THR A 3 6.80 1.79 21.06
CA THR A 3 5.62 1.62 20.19
C THR A 3 5.22 2.91 19.46
N LYS A 4 5.49 4.07 20.08
CA LYS A 4 5.23 5.40 19.51
C LYS A 4 5.91 5.66 18.14
N PRO A 5 7.21 5.36 17.93
CA PRO A 5 7.84 5.57 16.63
C PRO A 5 7.26 4.66 15.55
N ILE A 6 6.91 3.40 15.87
CA ILE A 6 6.33 2.47 14.89
C ILE A 6 4.96 2.96 14.41
N PHE A 7 4.10 3.43 15.34
CA PHE A 7 2.81 3.98 14.97
C PHE A 7 2.94 5.21 14.06
N ILE A 8 3.83 6.14 14.39
CA ILE A 8 4.07 7.35 13.58
C ILE A 8 4.65 6.96 12.21
N GLN A 9 5.62 6.06 12.16
CA GLN A 9 6.18 5.54 10.91
C GLN A 9 5.08 4.95 10.03
N SER A 10 4.21 4.11 10.60
CA SER A 10 3.07 3.50 9.89
C SER A 10 2.12 4.54 9.33
N LEU A 11 1.81 5.57 10.12
CA LEU A 11 0.93 6.66 9.70
C LEU A 11 1.55 7.48 8.56
N VAL A 12 2.82 7.85 8.68
CA VAL A 12 3.56 8.60 7.66
C VAL A 12 3.65 7.78 6.36
N ALA A 13 3.98 6.49 6.45
CA ALA A 13 4.01 5.60 5.29
C ALA A 13 2.65 5.53 4.59
N GLY A 14 1.56 5.38 5.36
CA GLY A 14 0.21 5.30 4.81
C GLY A 14 -0.26 6.61 4.15
N ILE A 15 0.09 7.76 4.73
CA ILE A 15 -0.20 9.07 4.14
C ILE A 15 0.57 9.23 2.82
N LEU A 16 1.86 8.92 2.80
CA LEU A 16 2.68 8.99 1.58
C LEU A 16 2.15 8.06 0.49
N ALA A 17 1.77 6.83 0.86
CA ALA A 17 1.20 5.86 -0.07
C ALA A 17 -0.16 6.32 -0.62
N ALA A 18 -1.02 6.93 0.22
CA ALA A 18 -2.30 7.49 -0.23
C ALA A 18 -2.10 8.67 -1.19
N ILE A 19 -1.14 9.56 -0.92
CA ILE A 19 -0.78 10.66 -1.83
C ILE A 19 -0.30 10.10 -3.17
N ALA A 20 0.63 9.14 -3.16
CA ALA A 20 1.12 8.48 -4.36
C ALA A 20 0.00 7.80 -5.16
N ALA A 21 -0.92 7.10 -4.47
CA ALA A 21 -2.09 6.47 -5.08
C ALA A 21 -2.99 7.50 -5.78
N ASN A 22 -3.27 8.63 -5.12
CA ASN A 22 -4.11 9.67 -5.71
C ASN A 22 -3.45 10.33 -6.93
N ILE A 23 -2.14 10.62 -6.86
CA ILE A 23 -1.38 11.16 -7.99
C ILE A 23 -1.41 10.17 -9.16
N TYR A 24 -1.15 8.89 -8.89
CA TYR A 24 -1.17 7.86 -9.92
C TYR A 24 -2.55 7.70 -10.56
N ASN A 25 -3.62 7.75 -9.76
CA ASN A 25 -4.99 7.71 -10.25
C ASN A 25 -5.29 8.85 -11.24
N GLN A 26 -4.83 10.06 -10.95
CA GLN A 26 -5.02 11.23 -11.83
C GLN A 26 -4.21 11.11 -13.13
N ILE A 27 -2.94 10.68 -13.04
CA ILE A 27 -2.10 10.45 -14.23
C ILE A 27 -2.72 9.36 -15.11
N TYR A 28 -3.21 8.28 -14.50
CA TYR A 28 -3.82 7.18 -15.21
C TYR A 28 -5.10 7.59 -15.92
N PHE A 29 -5.97 8.35 -15.25
CA PHE A 29 -7.16 8.92 -15.85
C PHE A 29 -6.81 9.84 -17.03
N PHE A 30 -5.83 10.72 -16.87
CA PHE A 30 -5.37 11.60 -17.95
C PHE A 30 -4.84 10.83 -19.17
N ALA A 31 -4.17 9.69 -18.95
CA ALA A 31 -3.57 8.90 -20.03
C ALA A 31 -4.56 7.98 -20.75
N THR A 32 -5.63 7.54 -20.07
CA THR A 32 -6.55 6.50 -20.58
C THR A 32 -7.96 7.00 -20.82
N GLU A 33 -8.31 8.15 -20.23
CA GLU A 33 -9.66 8.72 -20.22
C GLU A 33 -10.73 7.78 -19.62
N VAL A 34 -10.32 6.76 -18.86
CA VAL A 34 -11.22 5.79 -18.22
C VAL A 34 -11.43 6.12 -16.75
N ASP A 35 -12.69 6.31 -16.35
CA ASP A 35 -13.06 6.60 -14.96
C ASP A 35 -13.44 5.33 -14.18
N TYR A 36 -12.71 5.07 -13.09
CA TYR A 36 -12.99 4.01 -12.13
C TYR A 36 -13.47 4.53 -10.77
N SER A 37 -13.92 5.78 -10.68
CA SER A 37 -14.37 6.44 -9.44
C SER A 37 -15.45 5.66 -8.66
N ASN A 38 -16.31 4.92 -9.38
CA ASN A 38 -17.33 4.05 -8.81
C ASN A 38 -16.76 2.83 -8.05
N ILE A 39 -15.50 2.48 -8.32
CA ILE A 39 -14.79 1.34 -7.70
C ILE A 39 -13.68 1.83 -6.77
N ILE A 40 -12.96 2.87 -7.17
CA ILE A 40 -11.83 3.46 -6.46
C ILE A 40 -12.10 4.95 -6.29
N ASN A 41 -12.57 5.31 -5.10
CA ASN A 41 -12.75 6.69 -4.69
C ASN A 41 -11.68 7.12 -3.68
N MET A 42 -11.58 8.43 -3.45
CA MET A 42 -10.59 9.00 -2.53
C MET A 42 -10.63 8.37 -1.13
N GLY A 43 -11.84 8.12 -0.60
CA GLY A 43 -12.01 7.48 0.70
C GLY A 43 -11.44 6.07 0.73
N SER A 44 -11.69 5.28 -0.31
CA SER A 44 -11.14 3.92 -0.44
C SER A 44 -9.62 3.92 -0.56
N LEU A 45 -9.04 4.86 -1.33
CA LEU A 45 -7.58 4.97 -1.49
C LEU A 45 -6.91 5.33 -0.18
N VAL A 46 -7.39 6.37 0.51
CA VAL A 46 -6.84 6.81 1.79
C VAL A 46 -7.02 5.71 2.84
N GLY A 47 -8.22 5.13 2.95
CA GLY A 47 -8.53 4.10 3.93
C GLY A 47 -7.69 2.83 3.76
N LEU A 48 -7.55 2.32 2.52
CA LEU A 48 -6.76 1.13 2.25
C LEU A 48 -5.27 1.36 2.52
N ASN A 49 -4.70 2.47 2.04
CA ASN A 49 -3.27 2.76 2.25
C ASN A 49 -2.94 2.93 3.74
N LEU A 50 -3.75 3.69 4.49
CA LEU A 50 -3.59 3.83 5.93
C LEU A 50 -3.76 2.49 6.65
N GLY A 51 -4.81 1.74 6.31
CA GLY A 51 -5.10 0.44 6.93
C GLY A 51 -3.97 -0.57 6.73
N VAL A 52 -3.47 -0.70 5.50
CA VAL A 52 -2.35 -1.60 5.17
C VAL A 52 -1.07 -1.16 5.89
N SER A 53 -0.73 0.13 5.89
CA SER A 53 0.48 0.61 6.57
C SER A 53 0.40 0.46 8.09
N LEU A 54 -0.76 0.66 8.70
CA LEU A 54 -0.97 0.41 10.14
C LEU A 54 -0.87 -1.09 10.48
N ALA A 55 -1.46 -1.95 9.65
CA ALA A 55 -1.33 -3.40 9.79
C ALA A 55 0.13 -3.85 9.63
N ALA A 56 0.87 -3.25 8.70
CA ALA A 56 2.31 -3.47 8.54
C ALA A 56 3.09 -3.05 9.79
N GLY A 57 2.73 -1.93 10.43
CA GLY A 57 3.29 -1.52 11.71
C GLY A 57 3.10 -2.54 12.83
N LEU A 58 1.89 -3.12 12.94
CA LEU A 58 1.60 -4.20 13.89
C LEU A 58 2.44 -5.44 13.58
N LEU A 59 2.54 -5.82 12.31
CA LEU A 59 3.35 -6.95 11.86
C LEU A 59 4.84 -6.73 12.17
N TYR A 60 5.37 -5.53 11.92
CA TYR A 60 6.75 -5.15 12.25
C TYR A 60 7.00 -5.25 13.75
N ALA A 61 6.12 -4.67 14.58
CA ALA A 61 6.23 -4.72 16.03
C ALA A 61 6.18 -6.16 16.56
N MET A 62 5.33 -7.02 15.98
CA MET A 62 5.25 -8.44 16.32
C MET A 62 6.54 -9.17 15.96
N LEU A 63 7.01 -9.06 14.71
CA LEU A 63 8.17 -9.81 14.23
C LEU A 63 9.47 -9.37 14.93
N THR A 64 9.66 -8.08 15.17
CA THR A 64 10.82 -7.56 15.91
C THR A 64 10.81 -7.92 17.40
N LYS A 65 9.63 -8.19 17.97
CA LYS A 65 9.51 -8.69 19.35
C LYS A 65 9.88 -10.16 19.48
N PHE A 66 9.52 -10.99 18.51
CA PHE A 66 9.68 -12.45 18.61
C PHE A 66 10.95 -13.00 17.95
N PHE A 67 11.56 -12.28 17.00
CA PHE A 67 12.71 -12.76 16.25
C PHE A 67 13.90 -11.80 16.33
N THR A 68 15.10 -12.36 16.49
CA THR A 68 16.36 -11.60 16.49
C THR A 68 16.63 -10.87 15.17
N LYS A 69 16.17 -11.43 14.05
CA LYS A 69 16.19 -10.81 12.71
C LYS A 69 14.83 -10.28 12.26
N GLY A 70 13.96 -9.91 13.21
CA GLY A 70 12.56 -9.56 12.95
C GLY A 70 12.35 -8.46 11.90
N ALA A 71 13.22 -7.45 11.84
CA ALA A 71 13.13 -6.40 10.83
C ALA A 71 13.41 -6.91 9.40
N ILE A 72 14.37 -7.82 9.25
CA ILE A 72 14.68 -8.46 7.96
C ILE A 72 13.52 -9.37 7.53
N ILE A 73 13.01 -10.18 8.47
CA ILE A 73 11.87 -11.05 8.23
C ILE A 73 10.65 -10.22 7.83
N PHE A 74 10.39 -9.10 8.50
CA PHE A 74 9.33 -8.18 8.14
C PHE A 74 9.50 -7.64 6.72
N ASN A 75 10.67 -7.11 6.36
CA ASN A 75 10.88 -6.57 5.02
C ASN A 75 10.64 -7.64 3.93
N PHE A 76 11.09 -8.88 4.18
CA PHE A 76 10.84 -10.00 3.28
C PHE A 76 9.35 -10.34 3.19
N VAL A 77 8.66 -10.51 4.32
CA VAL A 77 7.22 -10.84 4.34
C VAL A 77 6.39 -9.72 3.75
N TYR A 78 6.72 -8.45 4.01
CA TYR A 78 5.95 -7.33 3.51
C TYR A 78 6.12 -7.14 2.00
N SER A 79 7.35 -7.25 1.49
CA SER A 79 7.61 -7.17 0.04
C SER A 79 6.98 -8.33 -0.74
N VAL A 80 7.22 -9.57 -0.31
CA VAL A 80 6.62 -10.75 -0.95
C VAL A 80 5.10 -10.76 -0.78
N GLY A 81 4.61 -10.36 0.39
CA GLY A 81 3.18 -10.22 0.68
C GLY A 81 2.51 -9.18 -0.22
N SER A 82 3.12 -8.01 -0.41
CA SER A 82 2.64 -7.00 -1.37
C SER A 82 2.59 -7.54 -2.79
N PHE A 83 3.61 -8.30 -3.21
CA PHE A 83 3.58 -8.95 -4.53
C PHE A 83 2.45 -9.98 -4.63
N ALA A 84 2.24 -10.81 -3.61
CA ALA A 84 1.13 -11.76 -3.58
C ALA A 84 -0.23 -11.06 -3.64
N CYS A 85 -0.39 -9.91 -2.97
CA CYS A 85 -1.62 -9.10 -2.98
C CYS A 85 -1.97 -8.53 -4.36
N VAL A 86 -1.06 -8.54 -5.34
CA VAL A 86 -1.36 -8.19 -6.75
C VAL A 86 -2.42 -9.12 -7.34
N ILE A 87 -2.60 -10.33 -6.82
CA ILE A 87 -3.68 -11.22 -7.26
C ILE A 87 -5.06 -10.61 -7.04
N ILE A 88 -5.24 -9.75 -6.02
CA ILE A 88 -6.52 -9.15 -5.67
C ILE A 88 -7.07 -8.30 -6.82
N PRO A 89 -6.34 -7.29 -7.34
CA PRO A 89 -6.82 -6.53 -8.48
C PRO A 89 -6.94 -7.35 -9.77
N ILE A 90 -6.06 -8.32 -10.01
CA ILE A 90 -6.10 -9.17 -11.20
C ILE A 90 -7.35 -10.07 -11.21
N ALA A 91 -7.71 -10.64 -10.06
CA ALA A 91 -8.84 -11.56 -9.95
C ALA A 91 -10.19 -10.84 -9.82
N LYS A 92 -10.20 -9.51 -9.64
CA LYS A 92 -11.44 -8.75 -9.40
C LYS A 92 -12.25 -8.63 -10.68
N THR A 93 -13.44 -9.24 -10.70
CA THR A 93 -14.42 -9.03 -11.77
C THR A 93 -15.12 -7.69 -11.56
N LEU A 94 -15.11 -6.83 -12.58
CA LEU A 94 -15.79 -5.54 -12.55
C LEU A 94 -17.24 -5.65 -13.04
N PRO A 95 -18.11 -4.70 -12.64
CA PRO A 95 -19.47 -4.64 -13.16
C PRO A 95 -19.49 -4.54 -14.69
N LEU A 96 -20.48 -5.18 -15.34
CA LEU A 96 -20.66 -5.13 -16.80
C LEU A 96 -20.89 -3.72 -17.35
N SER A 97 -21.27 -2.78 -16.48
CA SER A 97 -21.43 -1.36 -16.80
C SER A 97 -20.12 -0.58 -16.87
N GLN A 98 -19.01 -1.17 -16.42
CA GLN A 98 -17.70 -0.49 -16.41
C GLN A 98 -17.04 -0.63 -17.80
N PRO A 99 -16.75 0.48 -18.50
CA PRO A 99 -16.01 0.42 -19.74
C PRO A 99 -14.55 0.03 -19.50
N TYR A 100 -13.97 -0.72 -20.44
CA TYR A 100 -12.56 -1.14 -20.47
C TYR A 100 -12.07 -1.78 -19.16
N PRO A 101 -12.71 -2.85 -18.66
CA PRO A 101 -12.33 -3.49 -17.40
C PRO A 101 -10.90 -4.07 -17.41
N GLU A 102 -10.36 -4.37 -18.59
CA GLU A 102 -9.00 -4.87 -18.80
C GLU A 102 -7.89 -3.86 -18.44
N LEU A 103 -8.20 -2.56 -18.39
CA LEU A 103 -7.26 -1.51 -17.99
C LEU A 103 -7.15 -1.37 -16.46
N PHE A 104 -8.13 -1.88 -15.71
CA PHE A 104 -8.18 -1.74 -14.26
C PHE A 104 -6.98 -2.34 -13.50
N PRO A 105 -6.44 -3.52 -13.85
CA PRO A 105 -5.18 -4.01 -13.29
C PRO A 105 -4.01 -3.05 -13.53
N GLY A 106 -3.97 -2.38 -14.68
CA GLY A 106 -2.93 -1.38 -14.98
C GLY A 106 -2.92 -0.23 -13.98
N LEU A 107 -4.10 0.20 -13.52
CA LEU A 107 -4.25 1.21 -12.47
C LEU A 107 -3.90 0.67 -11.08
N THR A 108 -4.38 -0.52 -10.75
CA THR A 108 -4.42 -0.99 -9.36
C THR A 108 -3.21 -1.79 -8.92
N VAL A 109 -2.57 -2.54 -9.83
CA VAL A 109 -1.36 -3.32 -9.51
C VAL A 109 -0.24 -2.43 -8.97
N PRO A 110 0.10 -1.28 -9.60
CA PRO A 110 1.12 -0.39 -9.05
C PRO A 110 0.75 0.17 -7.67
N MET A 111 -0.54 0.47 -7.44
CA MET A 111 -1.01 1.01 -6.17
C MET A 111 -0.82 0.05 -4.99
N VAL A 112 -0.87 -1.26 -5.22
CA VAL A 112 -0.63 -2.28 -4.16
C VAL A 112 0.76 -2.14 -3.54
N PHE A 113 1.74 -1.64 -4.30
CA PHE A 113 3.12 -1.51 -3.84
C PHE A 113 3.41 -0.20 -3.10
N PHE A 114 2.54 0.82 -3.20
CA PHE A 114 2.82 2.11 -2.59
C PHE A 114 3.01 2.05 -1.06
N PRO A 115 2.23 1.28 -0.28
CA PRO A 115 2.46 1.13 1.15
C PRO A 115 3.83 0.54 1.51
N VAL A 116 4.31 -0.46 0.75
CA VAL A 116 5.60 -1.12 1.05
C VAL A 116 6.77 -0.25 0.62
N ILE A 117 6.66 0.42 -0.54
CA ILE A 117 7.67 1.38 -1.00
C ILE A 117 7.77 2.53 0.00
N ALA A 118 6.64 3.15 0.38
CA ALA A 118 6.62 4.25 1.33
C ALA A 118 7.25 3.86 2.68
N TRP A 119 6.93 2.68 3.20
CA TRP A 119 7.55 2.17 4.43
C TRP A 119 9.07 2.06 4.28
N MET A 120 9.54 1.35 3.26
CA MET A 120 10.97 1.12 3.05
C MET A 120 11.75 2.41 2.83
N THR A 121 11.15 3.41 2.18
CA THR A 121 11.75 4.73 1.95
C THR A 121 11.95 5.50 3.26
N ILE A 122 10.97 5.50 4.17
CA ILE A 122 11.06 6.29 5.41
C ILE A 122 11.66 5.53 6.58
N ASP A 123 11.80 4.20 6.48
CA ASP A 123 12.32 3.35 7.56
C ASP A 123 13.66 3.82 8.15
N PRO A 124 14.64 4.30 7.37
CA PRO A 124 15.88 4.85 7.93
C PRO A 124 15.66 6.05 8.86
N LEU A 125 14.60 6.85 8.68
CA LEU A 125 14.32 8.04 9.49
C LEU A 125 13.84 7.69 10.91
N PHE A 126 13.37 6.45 11.13
CA PHE A 126 12.81 5.99 12.39
C PHE A 126 13.74 5.00 13.14
N LYS A 127 14.85 4.62 12.51
CA LYS A 127 15.91 3.84 13.15
C LYS A 127 16.89 4.78 13.84
N LYS A 128 17.29 4.44 15.08
CA LYS A 128 18.43 5.08 15.73
C LYS A 128 19.70 4.45 15.16
N ASP A 129 20.66 5.30 14.79
CA ASP A 129 22.05 4.90 14.56
C ASP A 129 22.64 4.21 15.80
#